data_AF-A0A8T5RLZ0-F1
#
_entry.id   AF-A0A8T5RLZ0-F1
#
_cell.length_a   1.000
_cell.length_b   1.000
_cell.length_c   1.000
_cell.angle_alpha   90.00
_cell.angle_beta   90.00
_cell.angle_gamma   90.00
#
_symmetry.space_group_name_H-M   'P 1'
#
loop_
_entity.id
_entity.type
_entity.pdbx_description
1 polymer ?
#
loop_
_entity_poly.entity_id
_entity_poly.type
_entity_poly.pdbx_seq_one_letter_code
_entity_poly.pdbx_strand_id
1 'polypeptide(L)'
;MYKFYKYGVGHLKRFELDEDSDVKIKVKIVCPICKKEKELFIPLNSIKTSKTLTTVSIPPDFCCEHHFQVYLDKNFHIRGYQKVDILLDDIQLINGLDYDLSKKSLLDEKEIKLIKNLFPTIVYVYIFKAILLGKNVIVISEELDKVDIEILETFLKTIMQNLFEYNVKVINDKSFELNRLMDDTILIQDLKVKGIKNFNKNTKVINSIIAEFYEKKEKTLPRLNKRIRLIHKEVNFIIKKFSQIEESTNKMEIKDALEKIFLKNYNKDYFDFLLEIINNYYKIKLNIYSDIMGAI
;
A
#
# COMPACT_ATOMS: atom_id res chain seq x y z
N MET A 1 -48.95 -12.97 13.95
CA MET A 1 -49.96 -13.78 13.23
C MET A 1 -49.75 -13.52 11.74
N TYR A 2 -49.23 -14.49 10.98
CA TYR A 2 -48.83 -14.29 9.59
C TYR A 2 -50.04 -14.07 8.67
N LYS A 3 -49.89 -13.16 7.70
CA LYS A 3 -50.70 -13.14 6.49
C LYS A 3 -49.79 -12.95 5.28
N PHE A 4 -49.75 -13.94 4.41
CA PHE A 4 -49.20 -13.85 3.05
C PHE A 4 -50.31 -13.40 2.11
N TYR A 5 -50.03 -12.57 1.09
CA TYR A 5 -50.75 -12.63 -0.18
C TYR A 5 -49.87 -12.26 -1.39
N LYS A 6 -50.24 -12.89 -2.51
CA LYS A 6 -49.61 -13.01 -3.83
C LYS A 6 -49.37 -11.68 -4.57
N TYR A 7 -48.30 -11.65 -5.36
CA TYR A 7 -48.07 -10.67 -6.42
C TYR A 7 -49.04 -10.92 -7.59
N GLY A 8 -49.99 -10.01 -7.75
CA GLY A 8 -50.91 -9.91 -8.88
C GLY A 8 -51.21 -8.44 -9.16
N VAL A 9 -51.17 -8.09 -10.44
CA VAL A 9 -51.28 -6.75 -11.04
C VAL A 9 -52.34 -5.86 -10.39
N GLY A 10 -51.98 -4.61 -10.03
CA GLY A 10 -52.94 -3.53 -9.77
C GLY A 10 -52.70 -2.72 -8.50
N HIS A 11 -52.35 -1.44 -8.70
CA HIS A 11 -52.43 -0.31 -7.76
C HIS A 11 -51.75 -0.46 -6.37
N LEU A 12 -50.56 0.12 -6.26
CA LEU A 12 -49.91 0.41 -4.97
C LEU A 12 -50.73 1.46 -4.20
N LYS A 13 -51.39 1.03 -3.11
CA LYS A 13 -51.84 1.94 -2.06
C LYS A 13 -50.65 2.45 -1.27
N ARG A 14 -50.69 3.73 -0.93
CA ARG A 14 -49.72 4.44 -0.10
C ARG A 14 -49.72 3.83 1.31
N PHE A 15 -48.63 3.18 1.69
CA PHE A 15 -48.38 2.75 3.07
C PHE A 15 -47.50 3.80 3.73
N GLU A 16 -48.01 4.42 4.80
CA GLU A 16 -47.20 5.14 5.77
C GLU A 16 -46.35 4.08 6.49
N LEU A 17 -45.03 4.25 6.44
CA LEU A 17 -44.05 3.34 7.02
C LEU A 17 -43.32 4.12 8.11
N ASP A 18 -43.33 3.58 9.33
CA ASP A 18 -42.57 4.07 10.48
C ASP A 18 -41.06 4.14 10.13
N GLU A 19 -40.41 5.23 10.55
CA GLU A 19 -39.08 5.65 10.10
C GLU A 19 -37.93 4.70 10.49
N ASP A 20 -38.17 3.68 11.33
CA ASP A 20 -37.15 2.79 11.92
C ASP A 20 -37.13 1.34 11.40
N SER A 21 -37.83 1.03 10.30
CA SER A 21 -37.78 -0.33 9.75
C SER A 21 -36.59 -0.53 8.80
N ASP A 22 -35.66 -1.41 9.19
CA ASP A 22 -34.42 -1.79 8.48
C ASP A 22 -34.68 -2.67 7.23
N VAL A 23 -35.73 -2.34 6.48
CA VAL A 23 -36.19 -3.12 5.32
C VAL A 23 -35.25 -2.93 4.15
N LYS A 24 -34.63 -4.03 3.72
CA LYS A 24 -33.73 -4.09 2.57
C LYS A 24 -34.45 -4.65 1.35
N ILE A 25 -34.37 -3.91 0.24
CA ILE A 25 -34.86 -4.38 -1.06
C ILE A 25 -33.71 -4.99 -1.86
N LYS A 26 -34.04 -6.09 -2.53
CA LYS A 26 -33.13 -6.84 -3.38
C LYS A 26 -33.26 -6.36 -4.83
N VAL A 27 -32.15 -5.92 -5.42
CA VAL A 27 -32.08 -5.44 -6.81
C VAL A 27 -31.04 -6.26 -7.56
N LYS A 28 -31.39 -6.75 -8.76
CA LYS A 28 -30.46 -7.48 -9.64
C LYS A 28 -29.72 -6.50 -10.54
N ILE A 29 -28.41 -6.37 -10.37
CA ILE A 29 -27.55 -5.49 -11.18
C ILE A 29 -26.80 -6.29 -12.24
N VAL A 30 -26.50 -5.63 -13.37
CA VAL A 30 -25.75 -6.22 -14.48
C VAL A 30 -24.57 -5.31 -14.81
N CYS A 31 -23.35 -5.84 -14.85
CA CYS A 31 -22.18 -5.08 -15.27
C CYS A 31 -22.37 -4.61 -16.72
N PRO A 32 -22.28 -3.30 -17.02
CA PRO A 32 -22.48 -2.80 -18.38
C PRO A 32 -21.36 -3.25 -19.34
N ILE A 33 -20.19 -3.64 -18.81
CA ILE A 33 -18.99 -4.00 -19.58
C ILE A 33 -18.97 -5.51 -19.89
N CYS A 34 -18.96 -6.35 -18.85
CA CYS A 34 -18.81 -7.81 -19.01
C CYS A 34 -20.11 -8.61 -18.88
N LYS A 35 -21.24 -7.94 -18.61
CA LYS A 35 -22.59 -8.54 -18.47
C LYS A 35 -22.75 -9.55 -17.31
N LYS A 36 -21.78 -9.67 -16.40
CA LYS A 36 -21.96 -10.43 -15.15
C LYS A 36 -23.07 -9.82 -14.30
N GLU A 37 -23.83 -10.67 -13.61
CA GLU A 37 -24.97 -10.26 -12.79
C GLU A 37 -24.67 -10.48 -11.31
N LYS A 38 -25.19 -9.62 -10.44
CA LYS A 38 -25.17 -9.82 -8.98
C LYS A 38 -26.39 -9.21 -8.31
N GLU A 39 -26.70 -9.69 -7.13
CA GLU A 39 -27.79 -9.16 -6.30
C GLU A 39 -27.25 -8.16 -5.28
N LEU A 40 -27.89 -7.00 -5.20
CA LEU A 40 -27.56 -5.89 -4.31
C LEU A 40 -28.72 -5.66 -3.34
N PHE A 41 -28.41 -5.51 -2.05
CA PHE A 41 -29.38 -5.23 -1.00
C PHE A 41 -29.27 -3.77 -0.58
N ILE A 42 -30.36 -3.00 -0.72
CA ILE A 42 -30.37 -1.56 -0.46
C ILE A 42 -31.43 -1.23 0.59
N PRO A 43 -31.09 -0.45 1.65
CA PRO A 43 -32.07 0.04 2.60
C PRO A 43 -33.12 0.94 1.92
N LEU A 44 -34.40 0.73 2.24
CA LEU A 44 -35.51 1.54 1.71
C LEU A 44 -35.30 3.06 1.90
N ASN A 45 -34.77 3.44 3.06
CA ASN A 45 -34.60 4.84 3.47
C ASN A 45 -33.56 5.57 2.59
N SER A 46 -32.58 4.86 2.03
CA SER A 46 -31.57 5.43 1.14
C SER A 46 -32.13 5.87 -0.22
N ILE A 47 -33.25 5.29 -0.67
CA ILE A 47 -33.84 5.57 -1.99
C ILE A 47 -34.99 6.58 -1.89
N LYS A 48 -35.82 6.48 -0.85
CA LYS A 48 -37.01 7.35 -0.67
C LYS A 48 -36.66 8.83 -0.45
N THR A 49 -35.48 9.11 0.09
CA THR A 49 -34.99 10.47 0.35
C THR A 49 -34.51 11.18 -0.92
N SER A 50 -34.24 10.46 -2.00
CA SER A 50 -33.81 11.06 -3.28
C SER A 50 -34.96 11.76 -4.00
N LYS A 51 -34.73 12.97 -4.53
CA LYS A 51 -35.77 13.71 -5.27
C LYS A 51 -36.13 13.03 -6.60
N THR A 52 -35.16 12.39 -7.27
CA THR A 52 -35.30 11.86 -8.64
C THR A 52 -34.78 10.42 -8.78
N LEU A 53 -33.45 10.24 -8.80
CA LEU A 53 -32.77 8.95 -8.90
C LEU A 53 -31.77 8.80 -7.76
N THR A 54 -31.57 7.56 -7.31
CA THR A 54 -30.51 7.18 -6.39
C THR A 54 -29.36 6.58 -7.19
N THR A 55 -28.17 7.16 -7.05
CA THR A 55 -26.95 6.65 -7.68
C THR A 55 -26.22 5.74 -6.69
N VAL A 56 -25.93 4.51 -7.11
CA VAL A 56 -25.15 3.55 -6.31
C VAL A 56 -23.84 3.26 -7.03
N SER A 57 -22.72 3.45 -6.32
CA SER A 57 -21.39 3.10 -6.80
C SER A 57 -21.12 1.62 -6.57
N ILE A 58 -20.78 0.88 -7.62
CA ILE A 58 -20.42 -0.55 -7.56
C ILE A 58 -18.91 -0.67 -7.69
N PRO A 59 -18.19 -0.98 -6.59
CA PRO A 59 -16.74 -1.11 -6.64
C PRO A 59 -16.31 -2.37 -7.42
N PRO A 60 -15.05 -2.41 -7.86
CA PRO A 60 -14.41 -3.66 -8.29
C PRO A 60 -14.61 -4.75 -7.23
N ASP A 61 -14.67 -6.00 -7.67
CA ASP A 61 -14.84 -7.19 -6.84
C ASP A 61 -16.22 -7.34 -6.18
N PHE A 62 -17.09 -6.33 -6.23
CA PHE A 62 -18.49 -6.56 -5.90
C PHE A 62 -19.12 -7.50 -6.93
N CYS A 63 -19.25 -7.09 -8.19
CA CYS A 63 -19.84 -7.92 -9.25
C CYS A 63 -18.78 -8.57 -10.14
N CYS A 64 -17.74 -7.81 -10.48
CA CYS A 64 -16.62 -8.20 -11.33
C CYS A 64 -15.49 -7.20 -11.14
N GLU A 65 -14.39 -7.32 -11.90
CA GLU A 65 -13.24 -6.40 -11.86
C GLU A 65 -13.55 -4.95 -12.30
N HIS A 66 -14.73 -4.70 -12.89
CA HIS A 66 -15.11 -3.38 -13.38
C HIS A 66 -15.83 -2.54 -12.33
N HIS A 67 -15.46 -1.26 -12.23
CA HIS A 67 -16.20 -0.24 -11.49
C HIS A 67 -17.27 0.41 -12.38
N PHE A 68 -18.50 0.50 -11.90
CA PHE A 68 -19.57 1.24 -12.56
C PHE A 68 -20.57 1.82 -11.53
N GLN A 69 -21.44 2.72 -11.98
CA GLN A 69 -22.55 3.25 -11.20
C GLN A 69 -23.88 2.72 -11.74
N VAL A 70 -24.86 2.55 -10.85
CA VAL A 70 -26.24 2.14 -11.17
C VAL A 70 -27.18 3.25 -10.73
N TYR A 71 -28.13 3.61 -11.59
CA TYR A 71 -29.19 4.57 -11.26
C TYR A 71 -30.50 3.85 -10.98
N LEU A 72 -31.04 4.10 -9.80
CA LEU A 72 -32.30 3.51 -9.32
C LEU A 72 -33.36 4.59 -9.20
N ASP A 73 -34.60 4.28 -9.63
CA ASP A 73 -35.74 5.15 -9.33
C ASP A 73 -36.35 4.83 -7.94
N LYS A 74 -37.37 5.61 -7.56
CA LYS A 74 -38.12 5.42 -6.30
C LYS A 74 -38.86 4.09 -6.20
N ASN A 75 -39.03 3.39 -7.33
CA ASN A 75 -39.66 2.09 -7.41
C ASN A 75 -38.60 0.96 -7.52
N PHE A 76 -37.33 1.25 -7.25
CA PHE A 76 -36.21 0.30 -7.25
C PHE A 76 -35.90 -0.29 -8.62
N HIS A 77 -36.38 0.34 -9.70
CA HIS A 77 -36.03 -0.06 -11.05
C HIS A 77 -34.72 0.58 -11.49
N ILE A 78 -33.87 -0.23 -12.12
CA ILE A 78 -32.65 0.26 -12.76
C ILE A 78 -33.03 1.07 -14.00
N ARG A 79 -32.63 2.35 -14.00
CA ARG A 79 -32.86 3.29 -15.11
C ARG A 79 -31.66 3.42 -16.03
N GLY A 80 -30.47 3.06 -15.55
CA GLY A 80 -29.27 3.08 -16.37
C GLY A 80 -28.03 2.68 -15.59
N TYR A 81 -26.94 2.58 -16.34
CA TYR A 81 -25.60 2.31 -15.85
C TYR A 81 -24.66 3.38 -16.36
N GLN A 82 -23.66 3.76 -15.57
CA GLN A 82 -22.55 4.61 -16.01
C GLN A 82 -21.24 3.89 -15.76
N LYS A 83 -20.41 3.76 -16.80
CA LYS A 83 -19.04 3.28 -16.66
C LYS A 83 -18.21 4.34 -15.93
N VAL A 84 -17.40 3.91 -14.97
CA VAL A 84 -16.41 4.78 -14.33
C VAL A 84 -15.09 4.54 -15.05
N ASP A 85 -14.67 5.49 -15.88
CA ASP A 85 -13.44 5.37 -16.66
C ASP A 85 -12.19 5.74 -15.85
N ILE A 86 -12.33 6.54 -14.79
CA ILE A 86 -11.24 7.03 -13.96
C ILE A 86 -11.70 7.10 -12.51
N LEU A 87 -10.97 6.46 -11.60
CA LEU A 87 -11.20 6.58 -10.16
C LEU A 87 -10.49 7.80 -9.60
N LEU A 88 -11.04 8.37 -8.53
CA LEU A 88 -10.40 9.50 -7.87
C LEU A 88 -9.00 9.12 -7.39
N ASP A 89 -8.83 7.88 -6.90
CA ASP A 89 -7.52 7.31 -6.53
C ASP A 89 -6.54 7.31 -7.74
N ASP A 90 -7.03 7.05 -8.96
CA ASP A 90 -6.23 7.08 -10.19
C ASP A 90 -5.83 8.52 -10.59
N ILE A 91 -6.70 9.50 -10.35
CA ILE A 91 -6.42 10.93 -10.61
C ILE A 91 -5.40 11.46 -9.61
N GLN A 92 -5.51 11.08 -8.33
CA GLN A 92 -4.59 11.51 -7.29
C GLN A 92 -3.19 10.88 -7.49
N LEU A 93 -3.13 9.65 -8.04
CA LEU A 93 -1.91 9.01 -8.56
C LEU A 93 -1.24 9.82 -9.69
N ILE A 94 -2.01 10.35 -10.65
CA ILE A 94 -1.51 11.11 -11.82
C ILE A 94 -1.04 12.53 -11.41
N ASN A 95 -1.76 13.19 -10.49
CA ASN A 95 -1.45 14.57 -10.10
C ASN A 95 -0.56 14.70 -8.86
N GLY A 96 -0.09 13.58 -8.29
CA GLY A 96 0.78 13.58 -7.12
C GLY A 96 0.15 14.11 -5.84
N LEU A 97 -1.17 14.35 -5.85
CA LEU A 97 -1.95 14.92 -4.75
C LEU A 97 -2.89 13.85 -4.16
N ASP A 98 -2.36 12.95 -3.32
CA ASP A 98 -3.20 12.15 -2.42
C ASP A 98 -3.32 12.89 -1.09
N TYR A 99 -4.51 13.42 -0.86
CA TYR A 99 -4.97 13.95 0.41
C TYR A 99 -5.62 12.79 1.20
N ASP A 100 -4.83 12.18 2.08
CA ASP A 100 -5.33 11.81 3.41
C ASP A 100 -4.26 12.16 4.45
N LEU A 101 -4.12 13.47 4.64
CA LEU A 101 -3.38 14.11 5.74
C LEU A 101 -4.30 14.38 6.95
N SER A 102 -5.50 13.78 6.99
CA SER A 102 -6.50 14.06 8.03
C SER A 102 -6.37 13.18 9.28
N LYS A 103 -5.62 12.07 9.20
CA LYS A 103 -5.04 11.49 10.43
C LYS A 103 -3.90 12.39 10.85
N LYS A 104 -4.14 13.18 11.92
CA LYS A 104 -3.13 13.93 12.68
C LYS A 104 -1.81 13.17 12.62
N SER A 105 -0.82 13.75 11.95
CA SER A 105 0.53 13.20 11.89
C SER A 105 0.93 12.79 13.30
N LEU A 106 1.34 11.53 13.48
CA LEU A 106 1.81 11.05 14.80
C LEU A 106 3.03 11.82 15.28
N LEU A 107 3.72 12.48 14.35
CA LEU A 107 4.90 13.29 14.60
C LEU A 107 4.67 14.75 14.21
N ASP A 108 5.05 15.68 15.08
CA ASP A 108 5.09 17.10 14.77
C ASP A 108 6.42 17.51 14.09
N GLU A 109 6.53 18.78 13.70
CA GLU A 109 7.72 19.29 13.02
C GLU A 109 8.99 19.25 13.89
N LYS A 110 8.86 19.41 15.20
CA LYS A 110 9.99 19.35 16.13
C LYS A 110 10.51 17.93 16.23
N GLU A 111 9.62 16.95 16.33
CA GLU A 111 9.96 15.53 16.36
C GLU A 111 10.62 15.10 15.04
N ILE A 112 10.10 15.54 13.88
CA ILE A 112 10.75 15.29 12.58
C ILE A 112 12.18 15.86 12.54
N LYS A 113 12.38 17.06 13.09
CA LYS A 113 13.71 17.67 13.18
C LYS A 113 14.63 16.87 14.11
N LEU A 114 14.11 16.39 15.24
CA LEU A 114 14.86 15.53 16.16
C LEU A 114 15.29 14.24 15.47
N ILE A 115 14.36 13.54 14.80
CA ILE A 115 14.62 12.32 14.02
C ILE A 115 15.79 12.52 13.05
N LYS A 116 15.77 13.61 12.27
CA LYS A 116 16.86 13.92 11.33
C LYS A 116 18.22 14.10 12.02
N ASN A 117 18.22 14.55 13.27
CA ASN A 117 19.43 14.78 14.06
C ASN A 117 19.89 13.54 14.84
N LEU A 118 19.01 12.55 15.09
CA LEU A 118 19.39 11.33 15.81
C LEU A 118 20.53 10.58 15.12
N PHE A 119 20.50 10.54 13.78
CA PHE A 119 21.54 9.88 13.02
C PHE A 119 21.88 10.62 11.72
N PRO A 120 23.11 10.45 11.21
CA PRO A 120 23.44 10.83 9.85
C PRO A 120 22.61 10.05 8.81
N THR A 121 22.41 10.65 7.63
CA THR A 121 21.64 10.05 6.51
C THR A 121 22.05 8.61 6.21
N ILE A 122 23.35 8.30 6.26
CA ILE A 122 23.86 6.96 5.93
C ILE A 122 23.36 5.87 6.91
N VAL A 123 23.14 6.21 8.18
CA VAL A 123 22.62 5.28 9.17
C VAL A 123 21.17 4.93 8.84
N TYR A 124 20.34 5.92 8.52
CA TYR A 124 18.98 5.68 8.05
C TYR A 124 18.93 4.87 6.76
N VAL A 125 19.87 5.08 5.83
CA VAL A 125 19.97 4.24 4.62
C VAL A 125 20.13 2.76 4.99
N TYR A 126 20.98 2.44 5.96
CA TYR A 126 21.17 1.06 6.38
C TYR A 126 19.99 0.51 7.20
N ILE A 127 19.38 1.31 8.07
CA ILE A 127 18.16 0.92 8.80
C ILE A 127 17.05 0.57 7.82
N PHE A 128 16.73 1.48 6.89
CA PHE A 128 15.65 1.28 5.92
C PHE A 128 15.95 0.12 4.98
N LYS A 129 17.19 0.01 4.51
CA LYS A 129 17.59 -1.13 3.68
C LYS A 129 17.42 -2.45 4.45
N ALA A 130 17.81 -2.50 5.72
CA ALA A 130 17.69 -3.72 6.52
C ALA A 130 16.23 -4.14 6.68
N ILE A 131 15.35 -3.17 6.99
CA ILE A 131 13.91 -3.41 7.09
C ILE A 131 13.35 -3.96 5.78
N LEU A 132 13.62 -3.29 4.66
CA LEU A 132 13.11 -3.69 3.34
C LEU A 132 13.66 -5.05 2.87
N LEU A 133 14.77 -5.53 3.44
CA LEU A 133 15.34 -6.85 3.15
C LEU A 133 15.04 -7.89 4.24
N GLY A 134 14.20 -7.55 5.22
CA GLY A 134 13.81 -8.46 6.30
C GLY A 134 14.99 -8.85 7.19
N LYS A 135 15.85 -7.90 7.51
CA LYS A 135 17.03 -8.07 8.37
C LYS A 135 16.79 -7.42 9.73
N ASN A 136 17.40 -8.01 10.76
CA ASN A 136 17.37 -7.45 12.10
C ASN A 136 18.34 -6.27 12.18
N VAL A 137 17.97 -5.22 12.92
CA VAL A 137 18.85 -4.07 13.18
C VAL A 137 19.05 -3.94 14.68
N ILE A 138 20.31 -3.85 15.10
CA ILE A 138 20.69 -3.49 16.46
C ILE A 138 21.45 -2.18 16.38
N VAL A 139 20.97 -1.16 17.07
CA VAL A 139 21.63 0.14 17.22
C VAL A 139 22.17 0.22 18.64
N ILE A 140 23.49 0.36 18.79
CA ILE A 140 24.14 0.62 20.08
C ILE A 140 24.56 2.08 20.10
N SER A 141 23.97 2.85 21.01
CA SER A 141 24.32 4.26 21.20
C SER A 141 24.05 4.70 22.64
N GLU A 142 25.07 5.26 23.27
CA GLU A 142 24.93 5.93 24.58
C GLU A 142 24.30 7.31 24.48
N GLU A 143 24.32 7.92 23.29
CA GLU A 143 23.81 9.26 23.06
C GLU A 143 22.28 9.31 23.00
N LEU A 144 21.64 8.16 22.80
CA LEU A 144 20.18 8.05 22.67
C LEU A 144 19.55 7.77 24.03
N ASP A 145 18.74 8.70 24.50
CA ASP A 145 17.92 8.46 25.68
C ASP A 145 16.63 7.71 25.35
N LYS A 146 15.79 7.48 26.36
CA LYS A 146 14.52 6.77 26.19
C LYS A 146 13.56 7.52 25.25
N VAL A 147 13.56 8.86 25.28
CA VAL A 147 12.70 9.70 24.45
C VAL A 147 13.12 9.60 22.98
N ASP A 148 14.41 9.61 22.71
CA ASP A 148 14.95 9.43 21.36
C ASP A 148 14.53 8.08 20.76
N ILE A 149 14.58 7.02 21.58
CA ILE A 149 14.16 5.67 21.18
C ILE A 149 12.66 5.63 20.87
N GLU A 150 11.81 6.18 21.73
CA GLU A 150 10.35 6.24 21.53
C GLU A 150 9.98 7.02 20.25
N ILE A 151 10.69 8.12 19.97
CA ILE A 151 10.49 8.93 18.77
C ILE A 151 10.93 8.17 17.52
N LEU A 152 12.07 7.46 17.57
CA LEU A 152 12.53 6.61 16.47
C LEU A 152 11.54 5.48 16.18
N GLU A 153 11.01 4.80 17.20
CA GLU A 153 10.01 3.76 17.06
C GLU A 153 8.71 4.31 16.43
N THR A 154 8.26 5.48 16.89
CA THR A 154 7.08 6.16 16.34
C THR A 154 7.30 6.54 14.87
N PHE A 155 8.50 7.01 14.52
CA PHE A 155 8.89 7.29 13.14
C PHE A 155 8.86 6.05 12.25
N LEU A 156 9.51 4.96 12.66
CA LEU A 156 9.53 3.73 11.90
C LEU A 156 8.13 3.14 11.74
N LYS A 157 7.32 3.14 12.80
CA LYS A 157 5.90 2.74 12.73
C LYS A 157 5.10 3.60 11.76
N THR A 158 5.32 4.92 11.77
CA THR A 158 4.63 5.88 10.90
C THR A 158 5.00 5.70 9.44
N ILE A 159 6.26 5.39 9.13
CA ILE A 159 6.73 5.18 7.76
C ILE A 159 6.37 3.79 7.25
N MET A 160 6.51 2.75 8.08
CA MET A 160 6.29 1.37 7.67
C MET A 160 4.82 0.99 7.64
N GLN A 161 3.95 1.55 8.49
CA GLN A 161 2.49 1.36 8.48
C GLN A 161 2.00 -0.08 8.25
N ASN A 162 2.67 -1.07 8.84
CA ASN A 162 2.38 -2.49 8.66
C ASN A 162 2.56 -3.01 7.21
N LEU A 163 3.26 -2.26 6.35
CA LEU A 163 3.67 -2.69 5.00
C LEU A 163 4.85 -3.67 5.10
N PHE A 164 5.76 -3.41 6.04
CA PHE A 164 6.91 -4.25 6.33
C PHE A 164 6.98 -4.47 7.84
N GLU A 165 7.12 -5.73 8.25
CA GLU A 165 7.54 -6.12 9.58
C GLU A 165 9.01 -5.73 9.75
N TYR A 166 9.36 -5.24 10.93
CA TYR A 166 10.72 -4.85 11.23
C TYR A 166 11.09 -5.21 12.67
N ASN A 167 12.37 -5.48 12.87
CA ASN A 167 12.96 -5.74 14.17
C ASN A 167 14.16 -4.82 14.32
N VAL A 168 13.91 -3.63 14.85
CA VAL A 168 14.93 -2.64 15.18
C VAL A 168 15.00 -2.55 16.69
N LYS A 169 16.15 -2.85 17.27
CA LYS A 169 16.41 -2.76 18.70
C LYS A 169 17.46 -1.69 18.94
N VAL A 170 17.19 -0.78 19.87
CA VAL A 170 18.17 0.21 20.33
C VAL A 170 18.65 -0.18 21.73
N ILE A 171 19.96 -0.22 21.92
CA ILE A 171 20.62 -0.57 23.18
C ILE A 171 21.45 0.64 23.61
N ASN A 172 21.13 1.18 24.78
CA ASN A 172 21.93 2.23 25.43
C ASN A 172 22.90 1.59 26.42
N ASP A 173 23.92 0.91 25.90
CA ASP A 173 24.99 0.29 26.69
C ASP A 173 26.22 -0.01 25.81
N LYS A 174 27.35 0.71 26.00
CA LYS A 174 28.60 0.40 25.26
C LYS A 174 29.27 -0.89 25.69
N SER A 175 28.97 -1.39 26.89
CA SER A 175 29.52 -2.66 27.37
C SER A 175 28.88 -3.87 26.68
N PHE A 176 27.88 -3.64 25.83
CA PHE A 176 27.24 -4.69 25.05
C PHE A 176 28.21 -5.26 24.00
N GLU A 177 28.84 -6.37 24.36
CA GLU A 177 29.60 -7.20 23.45
C GLU A 177 28.68 -8.18 22.73
N LEU A 178 28.53 -8.00 21.42
CA LEU A 178 27.86 -8.96 20.56
C LEU A 178 28.79 -10.16 20.36
N ASN A 179 28.74 -11.12 21.29
CA ASN A 179 29.55 -12.34 21.28
C ASN A 179 29.44 -13.14 19.96
N ARG A 180 28.33 -12.98 19.22
CA ARG A 180 28.17 -13.47 17.85
C ARG A 180 27.09 -12.68 17.12
N LEU A 181 27.47 -11.93 16.08
CA LEU A 181 26.50 -11.37 15.13
C LEU A 181 25.81 -12.52 14.40
N MET A 182 24.48 -12.56 14.46
CA MET A 182 23.71 -13.47 13.61
C MET A 182 23.86 -13.06 12.14
N ASP A 183 23.85 -14.03 11.23
CA ASP A 183 24.07 -13.81 9.78
C ASP A 183 23.00 -12.92 9.11
N ASP A 184 21.93 -12.60 9.81
CA ASP A 184 20.80 -11.77 9.37
C ASP A 184 20.70 -10.42 10.10
N THR A 185 21.72 -10.07 10.88
CA THR A 185 21.69 -8.89 11.74
C THR A 185 22.69 -7.81 11.29
N ILE A 186 22.20 -6.58 11.21
CA ILE A 186 22.99 -5.38 10.99
C ILE A 186 23.21 -4.69 12.32
N LEU A 187 24.48 -4.47 12.67
CA LEU A 187 24.87 -3.75 13.87
C LEU A 187 25.29 -2.34 13.49
N ILE A 188 24.71 -1.35 14.16
CA ILE A 188 25.09 0.05 14.06
C ILE A 188 25.64 0.45 15.41
N GLN A 189 26.94 0.67 15.51
CA GLN A 189 27.64 1.03 16.74
C GLN A 189 28.52 2.24 16.45
N ASP A 190 28.38 3.31 17.24
CA ASP A 190 29.10 4.57 17.06
C ASP A 190 28.99 5.09 15.62
N LEU A 191 27.77 5.05 15.05
CA LEU A 191 27.45 5.43 13.67
C LEU A 191 28.14 4.59 12.58
N LYS A 192 28.90 3.56 12.95
CA LYS A 192 29.53 2.62 12.03
C LYS A 192 28.64 1.41 11.85
N VAL A 193 28.42 1.03 10.60
CA VAL A 193 27.66 -0.16 10.26
C VAL A 193 28.60 -1.35 10.14
N LYS A 194 28.40 -2.33 11.01
CA LYS A 194 29.06 -3.63 11.04
C LYS A 194 28.02 -4.71 10.70
N GLY A 195 28.41 -5.76 9.98
CA GLY A 195 27.50 -6.87 9.70
C GLY A 195 27.71 -7.53 8.33
N ILE A 196 26.61 -8.05 7.78
CA ILE A 196 26.53 -8.96 6.64
C ILE A 196 27.46 -8.54 5.48
N LYS A 197 28.36 -9.45 5.09
CA LYS A 197 29.22 -9.27 3.91
C LYS A 197 28.33 -9.00 2.68
N ASN A 198 28.67 -7.97 1.90
CA ASN A 198 27.91 -7.46 0.73
C ASN A 198 26.64 -6.65 1.01
N PHE A 199 26.27 -6.37 2.27
CA PHE A 199 25.11 -5.51 2.55
C PHE A 199 25.27 -4.09 1.98
N ASN A 200 26.50 -3.63 1.80
CA ASN A 200 26.81 -2.30 1.26
C ASN A 200 26.60 -2.17 -0.25
N LYS A 201 26.32 -3.26 -0.98
CA LYS A 201 26.03 -3.17 -2.42
C LYS A 201 24.66 -2.51 -2.65
N ASN A 202 24.50 -1.77 -3.75
CA ASN A 202 23.22 -1.20 -4.19
C ASN A 202 22.48 -0.30 -3.17
N THR A 203 23.20 0.48 -2.35
CA THR A 203 22.57 1.46 -1.45
C THR A 203 22.04 2.70 -2.17
N LYS A 204 22.37 2.90 -3.47
CA LYS A 204 22.01 4.10 -4.24
C LYS A 204 20.52 4.42 -4.21
N VAL A 205 19.66 3.41 -4.38
CA VAL A 205 18.20 3.59 -4.42
C VAL A 205 17.70 4.10 -3.08
N ILE A 206 18.02 3.40 -1.99
CA ILE A 206 17.62 3.82 -0.64
C ILE A 206 18.25 5.15 -0.27
N ASN A 207 19.52 5.39 -0.64
CA ASN A 207 20.16 6.69 -0.42
C ASN A 207 19.39 7.83 -1.09
N SER A 208 18.91 7.65 -2.33
CA SER A 208 18.10 8.69 -2.98
C SER A 208 16.78 8.95 -2.23
N ILE A 209 16.11 7.89 -1.77
CA ILE A 209 14.85 7.99 -1.02
C ILE A 209 15.05 8.67 0.34
N ILE A 210 16.10 8.31 1.07
CA ILE A 210 16.41 8.92 2.38
C ILE A 210 16.95 10.34 2.21
N ALA A 211 17.71 10.63 1.16
CA ALA A 211 18.16 12.00 0.87
C ALA A 211 16.98 12.96 0.69
N GLU A 212 15.90 12.53 0.02
CA GLU A 212 14.65 13.31 -0.08
C GLU A 212 14.06 13.66 1.30
N PHE A 213 14.18 12.75 2.28
CA PHE A 213 13.72 13.01 3.65
C PHE A 213 14.55 14.12 4.33
N TYR A 214 15.84 14.23 4.04
CA TYR A 214 16.73 15.24 4.62
C TYR A 214 16.63 16.62 3.97
N GLU A 215 15.95 16.76 2.83
CA GLU A 215 15.77 18.07 2.19
C GLU A 215 15.07 19.07 3.12
N LYS A 216 15.42 20.36 2.99
CA LYS A 216 14.80 21.47 3.76
C LYS A 216 13.37 21.84 3.30
N LYS A 217 12.71 20.96 2.54
CA LYS A 217 11.37 21.21 1.99
C LYS A 217 10.31 20.81 3.02
N GLU A 218 9.13 21.43 2.94
CA GLU A 218 7.98 20.95 3.69
C GLU A 218 7.58 19.53 3.25
N LYS A 219 6.90 18.79 4.13
CA LYS A 219 6.29 17.47 3.84
C LYS A 219 7.29 16.35 3.49
N THR A 220 8.49 16.37 4.07
CA THR A 220 9.48 15.30 3.88
C THR A 220 9.01 13.93 4.38
N LEU A 221 8.33 13.87 5.53
CA LEU A 221 7.80 12.62 6.09
C LEU A 221 6.70 11.99 5.20
N PRO A 222 5.66 12.71 4.74
CA PRO A 222 4.70 12.20 3.76
C PRO A 222 5.33 11.67 2.47
N ARG A 223 6.38 12.34 1.96
CA ARG A 223 7.09 11.90 0.75
C ARG A 223 7.81 10.58 0.97
N LEU A 224 8.55 10.45 2.07
CA LEU A 224 9.22 9.20 2.44
C LEU A 224 8.21 8.05 2.55
N ASN A 225 7.10 8.29 3.26
CA ASN A 225 6.03 7.30 3.39
C ASN A 225 5.45 6.88 2.02
N LYS A 226 5.16 7.86 1.15
CA LYS A 226 4.69 7.60 -0.22
C LYS A 226 5.67 6.72 -1.00
N ARG A 227 6.98 6.95 -0.88
CA ARG A 227 8.01 6.12 -1.53
C ARG A 227 7.98 4.68 -1.03
N ILE A 228 7.89 4.47 0.29
CA ILE A 228 7.84 3.12 0.88
C ILE A 228 6.56 2.38 0.46
N ARG A 229 5.41 3.05 0.48
CA ARG A 229 4.13 2.49 -0.02
C ARG A 229 4.21 2.07 -1.48
N LEU A 230 4.84 2.89 -2.33
CA LEU A 230 5.00 2.59 -3.74
C LEU A 230 5.88 1.34 -3.96
N ILE A 231 7.01 1.25 -3.25
CA ILE A 231 7.86 0.05 -3.27
C ILE A 231 7.05 -1.20 -2.90
N HIS A 232 6.29 -1.14 -1.80
CA HIS A 232 5.45 -2.26 -1.36
C HIS A 232 4.41 -2.67 -2.43
N LYS A 233 3.74 -1.70 -3.07
CA LYS A 233 2.79 -1.96 -4.15
C LYS A 233 3.45 -2.66 -5.35
N GLU A 234 4.62 -2.18 -5.77
CA GLU A 234 5.36 -2.73 -6.90
C GLU A 234 5.86 -4.15 -6.61
N VAL A 235 6.40 -4.39 -5.43
CA VAL A 235 6.83 -5.71 -4.98
C VAL A 235 5.66 -6.70 -4.97
N ASN A 236 4.52 -6.32 -4.39
CA ASN A 236 3.34 -7.18 -4.36
C ASN A 236 2.77 -7.46 -5.75
N PHE A 237 2.82 -6.49 -6.65
CA PHE A 237 2.44 -6.71 -8.04
C PHE A 237 3.31 -7.80 -8.69
N ILE A 238 4.65 -7.71 -8.53
CA ILE A 238 5.58 -8.70 -9.08
C ILE A 238 5.27 -10.08 -8.49
N ILE A 239 5.14 -10.17 -7.16
CA ILE A 239 4.83 -11.44 -6.48
C ILE A 239 3.53 -12.03 -7.01
N LYS A 240 2.43 -11.27 -7.01
CA LYS A 240 1.11 -11.75 -7.43
C LYS A 240 1.12 -12.25 -8.88
N LYS A 241 1.85 -11.57 -9.77
CA LYS A 241 1.84 -11.88 -11.20
C LYS A 241 2.81 -12.97 -11.60
N PHE A 242 3.99 -13.04 -10.96
CA PHE A 242 5.10 -13.87 -11.44
C PHE A 242 5.51 -15.00 -10.50
N SER A 243 5.01 -15.06 -9.26
CA SER A 243 5.37 -16.16 -8.33
C SER A 243 4.73 -17.51 -8.67
N GLN A 244 3.68 -17.52 -9.48
CA GLN A 244 2.92 -18.73 -9.84
C GLN A 244 3.27 -19.27 -11.23
N ILE A 245 4.16 -18.60 -11.96
CA ILE A 245 4.56 -19.01 -13.31
C ILE A 245 5.64 -20.09 -13.17
N GLU A 246 5.33 -21.31 -13.61
CA GLU A 246 6.28 -22.43 -13.60
C GLU A 246 7.39 -22.24 -14.63
N GLU A 247 7.05 -21.67 -15.79
CA GLU A 247 7.98 -21.32 -16.86
C GLU A 247 8.93 -20.19 -16.43
N SER A 248 10.18 -20.27 -16.87
CA SER A 248 11.17 -19.24 -16.57
C SER A 248 10.78 -17.93 -17.25
N THR A 249 10.63 -16.85 -16.49
CA THR A 249 10.29 -15.51 -16.99
C THR A 249 11.54 -14.66 -17.16
N ASN A 250 11.62 -13.84 -18.20
CA ASN A 250 12.74 -12.92 -18.37
C ASN A 250 12.62 -11.71 -17.42
N LYS A 251 13.73 -11.21 -16.87
CA LYS A 251 13.79 -9.92 -16.15
C LYS A 251 13.13 -8.78 -16.93
N MET A 252 13.32 -8.72 -18.25
CA MET A 252 12.76 -7.67 -19.11
C MET A 252 11.24 -7.73 -19.13
N GLU A 253 10.64 -8.92 -19.22
CA GLU A 253 9.17 -9.07 -19.22
C GLU A 253 8.53 -8.60 -17.90
N ILE A 254 9.18 -8.88 -16.77
CA ILE A 254 8.74 -8.39 -15.46
C ILE A 254 8.82 -6.86 -15.43
N LYS A 255 9.92 -6.30 -15.93
CA LYS A 255 10.14 -4.85 -16.00
C LYS A 255 9.11 -4.18 -16.90
N ASP A 256 8.88 -4.68 -18.11
CA ASP A 256 7.91 -4.14 -19.06
C ASP A 256 6.49 -4.19 -18.50
N ALA A 257 6.13 -5.27 -17.80
CA ALA A 257 4.85 -5.37 -17.12
C ALA A 257 4.69 -4.31 -16.02
N LEU A 258 5.74 -4.04 -15.24
CA LEU A 258 5.75 -2.95 -14.25
C LEU A 258 5.64 -1.58 -14.92
N GLU A 259 6.40 -1.32 -15.98
CA GLU A 259 6.39 -0.05 -16.72
C GLU A 259 4.99 0.24 -17.28
N LYS A 260 4.32 -0.79 -17.81
CA LYS A 260 2.95 -0.68 -18.33
C LYS A 260 1.91 -0.38 -17.25
N ILE A 261 2.01 -1.03 -16.08
CA ILE A 261 1.03 -0.86 -14.99
C ILE A 261 1.23 0.47 -14.27
N PHE A 262 2.47 0.85 -13.98
CA PHE A 262 2.79 2.03 -13.19
C PHE A 262 3.12 3.27 -14.03
N LEU A 263 3.03 3.17 -15.36
CA LEU A 263 3.22 4.25 -16.33
C LEU A 263 4.51 5.05 -16.11
N LYS A 264 5.60 4.36 -15.78
CA LYS A 264 6.91 4.97 -15.52
C LYS A 264 8.03 4.04 -15.95
N ASN A 265 9.17 4.60 -16.34
CA ASN A 265 10.37 3.85 -16.65
C ASN A 265 11.14 3.47 -15.38
N TYR A 266 11.58 2.22 -15.29
CA TYR A 266 12.39 1.73 -14.17
C TYR A 266 13.86 1.68 -14.57
N ASN A 267 14.70 2.41 -13.84
CA ASN A 267 16.15 2.23 -13.99
C ASN A 267 16.57 0.85 -13.43
N LYS A 268 17.70 0.35 -13.92
CA LYS A 268 18.21 -0.98 -13.56
C LYS A 268 18.40 -1.14 -12.05
N ASP A 269 19.03 -0.16 -11.40
CA ASP A 269 19.34 -0.20 -9.97
C ASP A 269 18.08 -0.35 -9.10
N TYR A 270 17.01 0.39 -9.42
CA TYR A 270 15.73 0.33 -8.72
C TYR A 270 15.01 -0.99 -8.99
N PHE A 271 14.98 -1.46 -10.24
CA PHE A 271 14.37 -2.73 -10.57
C PHE A 271 15.07 -3.90 -9.87
N ASP A 272 16.39 -3.95 -9.92
CA ASP A 272 17.17 -4.96 -9.19
C ASP A 272 16.94 -4.87 -7.67
N PHE A 273 16.75 -3.66 -7.14
CA PHE A 273 16.39 -3.46 -5.72
C PHE A 273 15.01 -4.06 -5.37
N LEU A 274 13.99 -3.90 -6.22
CA LEU A 274 12.69 -4.55 -6.02
C LEU A 274 12.82 -6.09 -5.97
N LEU A 275 13.62 -6.66 -6.88
CA LEU A 275 13.90 -8.10 -6.88
C LEU A 275 14.69 -8.53 -5.64
N GLU A 276 15.60 -7.70 -5.14
CA GLU A 276 16.32 -7.94 -3.89
C GLU A 276 15.36 -8.03 -2.70
N ILE A 277 14.34 -7.16 -2.62
CA ILE A 277 13.29 -7.21 -1.59
C ILE A 277 12.51 -8.52 -1.67
N ILE A 278 12.06 -8.91 -2.86
CA ILE A 278 11.28 -10.15 -3.05
C ILE A 278 12.06 -11.38 -2.55
N ASN A 279 13.32 -11.48 -2.95
CA ASN A 279 14.18 -12.60 -2.57
C ASN A 279 14.51 -12.61 -1.07
N ASN A 280 14.76 -11.45 -0.47
CA ASN A 280 15.25 -11.39 0.91
C ASN A 280 14.16 -11.23 1.96
N TYR A 281 13.18 -10.35 1.74
CA TYR A 281 12.10 -10.12 2.68
C TYR A 281 11.03 -11.20 2.55
N TYR A 282 10.48 -11.40 1.35
CA TYR A 282 9.39 -12.37 1.13
C TYR A 282 9.87 -13.82 0.99
N LYS A 283 11.19 -14.05 0.86
CA LYS A 283 11.80 -15.38 0.64
C LYS A 283 11.28 -16.09 -0.60
N ILE A 284 10.81 -15.33 -1.59
CA ILE A 284 10.29 -15.87 -2.85
C ILE A 284 11.42 -15.85 -3.88
N LYS A 285 11.77 -17.02 -4.41
CA LYS A 285 12.69 -17.13 -5.55
C LYS A 285 11.86 -17.11 -6.83
N LEU A 286 11.96 -16.02 -7.58
CA LEU A 286 11.34 -15.94 -8.91
C LEU A 286 12.16 -16.79 -9.90
N ASN A 287 11.50 -17.58 -10.74
CA ASN A 287 12.15 -18.36 -11.79
C ASN A 287 12.57 -17.45 -12.95
N ILE A 288 13.67 -16.73 -12.74
CA ILE A 288 14.19 -15.75 -13.69
C ILE A 288 15.43 -16.33 -14.37
N TYR A 289 15.38 -16.51 -15.68
CA TYR A 289 16.61 -16.79 -16.43
C TYR A 289 17.30 -15.46 -16.74
N SER A 290 18.62 -15.42 -16.56
CA SER A 290 19.42 -14.30 -17.05
C SER A 290 19.57 -14.46 -18.55
N ASP A 291 19.21 -13.45 -19.32
CA ASP A 291 19.65 -13.35 -20.72
C ASP A 291 21.17 -13.37 -20.75
N ILE A 292 21.74 -14.56 -20.96
CA ILE A 292 23.16 -14.74 -21.31
C ILE A 292 23.33 -14.70 -22.84
N MET A 293 22.28 -14.36 -23.59
CA MET A 293 22.34 -14.28 -25.05
C MET A 293 23.12 -13.04 -25.52
N GLY A 294 24.43 -13.22 -25.74
CA GLY A 294 25.10 -12.84 -26.99
C GLY A 294 25.58 -11.41 -27.15
N ALA A 295 26.75 -11.10 -26.58
CA ALA A 295 27.74 -10.28 -27.29
C ALA A 295 28.76 -11.26 -27.93
N ILE A 296 28.43 -11.74 -29.13
CA ILE A 296 29.41 -12.28 -30.08
C ILE A 296 29.45 -11.29 -31.23
#